data_AF-A0A8F5MZE2-F1
#
_entry.id   AF-A0A8F5MZE2-F1
#
_cell.length_a   1.000
_cell.length_b   1.000
_cell.length_c   1.000
_cell.angle_alpha   90.00
_cell.angle_beta   90.00
_cell.angle_gamma   90.00
#
_symmetry.space_group_name_H-M   'P 1'
#
loop_
_entity.id
_entity.type
_entity.pdbx_description
1 polymer ?
#
loop_
_entity_poly.entity_id
_entity_poly.type
_entity_poly.pdbx_seq_one_letter_code
_entity_poly.pdbx_strand_id
1 'polypeptide(L)'
;MNKSTLFITAWNMSRDAAAKFGGSVKSYFAESLKLAYSRTRLVTLEACLKIGGKLWEKNGMRRVYFNGDIVAAAVGFEYDTYKTGNIKWACLGDASLANGRANAVRTMIYTGKFWFDTADNKIHARGDECRDLSLISVVRALKAVALAA
;
A
#
# COMPACT_ATOMS: atom_id res chain seq x y z
N MET A 1 -2.75 -2.19 13.71
CA MET A 1 -3.67 -2.23 14.88
C MET A 1 -3.91 -3.69 15.28
N ASN A 2 -3.75 -4.06 16.55
CA ASN A 2 -3.98 -5.45 17.00
C ASN A 2 -5.48 -5.68 17.33
N LYS A 3 -5.89 -6.95 17.53
CA LYS A 3 -7.31 -7.28 17.78
C LYS A 3 -7.84 -6.56 19.03
N SER A 4 -7.07 -6.51 20.11
CA SER A 4 -7.50 -5.84 21.35
C SER A 4 -7.81 -4.35 21.13
N THR A 5 -6.88 -3.62 20.51
CA THR A 5 -7.05 -2.20 20.18
C THR A 5 -8.25 -1.95 19.28
N LEU A 6 -8.54 -2.83 18.31
CA LEU A 6 -9.76 -2.76 17.50
C LEU A 6 -11.05 -2.79 18.33
N PHE A 7 -11.16 -3.75 19.25
CA PHE A 7 -12.35 -3.89 20.09
C PHE A 7 -12.48 -2.72 21.08
N ILE A 8 -11.37 -2.22 21.62
CA ILE A 8 -11.37 -1.04 22.51
C ILE A 8 -11.83 0.21 21.75
N THR A 9 -11.32 0.43 20.53
CA THR A 9 -11.75 1.56 19.70
C THR A 9 -13.24 1.47 19.37
N ALA A 10 -13.73 0.30 18.96
CA ALA A 10 -15.14 0.09 18.67
C ALA A 10 -16.02 0.31 19.92
N TRP A 11 -15.57 -0.16 21.08
CA TRP A 11 -16.25 0.05 22.35
C TRP A 11 -16.38 1.54 22.70
N ASN A 12 -15.27 2.28 22.61
CA ASN A 12 -15.27 3.72 22.88
C ASN A 12 -16.20 4.47 21.93
N MET A 13 -16.13 4.19 20.62
CA MET A 13 -17.03 4.79 19.63
C MET A 13 -18.51 4.49 19.91
N SER A 14 -18.82 3.29 20.37
CA SER A 14 -20.19 2.88 20.71
C SER A 14 -20.71 3.61 21.95
N ARG A 15 -19.85 3.82 22.94
CA ARG A 15 -20.17 4.57 24.16
C ARG A 15 -20.40 6.04 23.85
N ASP A 16 -19.55 6.64 23.04
CA ASP A 16 -19.67 8.04 22.63
C ASP A 16 -20.95 8.27 21.80
N ALA A 17 -21.29 7.32 20.91
CA ALA A 17 -22.55 7.34 20.16
C ALA A 17 -23.78 7.23 21.07
N ALA A 18 -23.78 6.29 22.02
CA ALA A 18 -24.88 6.16 22.98
C ALA A 18 -25.04 7.40 23.86
N ALA A 19 -23.94 8.03 24.28
CA ALA A 19 -23.97 9.27 25.05
C ALA A 19 -24.55 10.45 24.24
N LYS A 20 -24.26 10.50 22.93
CA LYS A 20 -24.68 11.61 22.05
C LYS A 20 -26.10 11.45 21.50
N PHE A 21 -26.49 10.23 21.13
CA PHE A 21 -27.71 9.95 20.40
C PHE A 21 -28.75 9.14 21.21
N GLY A 22 -28.41 8.75 22.44
CA GLY A 22 -29.25 7.90 23.28
C GLY A 22 -29.23 6.42 22.86
N GLY A 23 -29.88 5.56 23.65
CA GLY A 23 -29.90 4.12 23.43
C GLY A 23 -28.77 3.36 24.12
N SER A 24 -28.62 2.07 23.79
CA SER A 24 -27.65 1.18 24.44
C SER A 24 -26.32 1.13 23.68
N VAL A 25 -25.19 0.97 24.38
CA VAL A 25 -23.88 0.74 23.73
C VAL A 25 -23.92 -0.46 22.78
N LYS A 26 -24.65 -1.52 23.16
CA LYS A 26 -24.79 -2.75 22.37
C LYS A 26 -25.39 -2.50 20.98
N SER A 27 -26.33 -1.57 20.84
CA SER A 27 -26.96 -1.28 19.54
C SER A 27 -26.00 -0.61 18.55
N TYR A 28 -25.01 0.14 19.03
CA TYR A 28 -24.02 0.82 18.18
C TYR A 28 -22.77 -0.02 17.89
N PHE A 29 -22.58 -1.13 18.61
CA PHE A 29 -21.31 -1.86 18.59
C PHE A 29 -20.97 -2.45 17.22
N ALA A 30 -21.96 -3.02 16.52
CA ALA A 30 -21.72 -3.61 15.20
C ALA A 30 -21.22 -2.56 14.18
N GLU A 31 -21.85 -1.39 14.15
CA GLU A 31 -21.44 -0.29 13.24
C GLU A 31 -20.12 0.33 13.66
N SER A 32 -19.92 0.53 14.97
CA SER A 32 -18.65 1.03 15.51
C SER A 32 -17.48 0.09 15.20
N LEU A 33 -17.72 -1.22 15.23
CA LEU A 33 -16.72 -2.22 14.85
C LEU A 33 -16.39 -2.15 13.36
N LYS A 34 -17.39 -2.02 12.48
CA LYS A 34 -17.17 -1.82 11.03
C LYS A 34 -16.35 -0.55 10.76
N LEU A 35 -16.67 0.55 11.44
CA LEU A 35 -15.95 1.82 11.32
C LEU A 35 -14.52 1.75 11.87
N ALA A 36 -14.33 1.14 13.04
CA ALA A 36 -13.00 0.93 13.60
C ALA A 36 -12.16 0.03 12.68
N TYR A 37 -12.77 -1.00 12.09
CA TYR A 37 -12.11 -1.90 11.15
C TYR A 37 -11.76 -1.21 9.83
N SER A 38 -12.66 -0.40 9.26
CA SER A 38 -12.37 0.34 8.03
C SER A 38 -11.20 1.30 8.20
N ARG A 39 -11.10 1.97 9.35
CA ARG A 39 -9.97 2.84 9.71
C ARG A 39 -8.63 2.10 9.72
N THR A 40 -8.59 0.82 10.09
CA THR A 40 -7.34 0.02 10.03
C THR A 40 -6.82 -0.21 8.61
N ARG A 41 -7.69 -0.09 7.60
CA ARG A 41 -7.35 -0.35 6.19
C ARG A 41 -7.10 0.94 5.41
N LEU A 42 -7.12 2.08 6.08
CA LEU A 42 -6.93 3.40 5.49
C LEU A 42 -5.43 3.68 5.44
N VAL A 43 -4.91 3.87 4.24
CA VAL A 43 -3.50 4.22 4.02
C VAL A 43 -3.34 5.71 4.34
N THR A 44 -2.36 6.04 5.18
CA THR A 44 -2.10 7.42 5.59
C THR A 44 -0.88 7.99 4.89
N LEU A 45 -0.83 9.32 4.80
CA LEU A 45 0.33 10.05 4.29
C LEU A 45 1.61 9.65 5.04
N GLU A 46 1.55 9.66 6.38
CA GLU A 46 2.67 9.32 7.26
C GLU A 46 3.22 7.92 6.99
N ALA A 47 2.32 6.94 6.82
CA ALA A 47 2.71 5.57 6.49
C ALA A 47 3.43 5.50 5.13
N CYS A 48 2.94 6.22 4.12
CA CYS A 48 3.58 6.26 2.80
C CYS A 48 4.96 6.93 2.82
N LEU A 49 5.14 7.97 3.64
CA LEU A 49 6.45 8.61 3.83
C LEU A 49 7.41 7.69 4.59
N LYS A 50 6.91 6.98 5.60
CA LYS A 50 7.71 6.04 6.41
C LYS A 50 8.30 4.90 5.60
N ILE A 51 7.60 4.43 4.56
CA ILE A 51 8.11 3.38 3.64
C ILE A 51 9.04 3.94 2.55
N GLY A 52 9.45 5.21 2.65
CA GLY A 52 10.41 5.86 1.76
C GLY A 52 9.79 6.64 0.60
N GLY A 53 8.46 6.76 0.55
CA GLY A 53 7.78 7.53 -0.47
C GLY A 53 8.17 9.01 -0.44
N LYS A 54 8.13 9.67 -1.61
CA LYS A 54 8.50 11.08 -1.76
C LYS A 54 7.28 11.97 -1.96
N LEU A 55 7.11 12.93 -1.07
CA LEU A 55 6.05 13.93 -1.14
C LEU A 55 6.23 14.81 -2.39
N TRP A 56 5.14 15.03 -3.10
CA TRP A 56 5.02 15.94 -4.22
C TRP A 56 3.77 16.78 -4.04
N GLU A 57 3.95 18.10 -4.08
CA GLU A 57 2.88 19.08 -3.89
C GLU A 57 2.95 20.14 -4.99
N LYS A 58 1.92 20.21 -5.83
CA LYS A 58 1.81 21.24 -6.88
C LYS A 58 0.37 21.33 -7.38
N ASN A 59 -0.06 22.50 -7.83
CA ASN A 59 -1.37 22.72 -8.46
C ASN A 59 -2.55 22.20 -7.62
N GLY A 60 -2.51 22.38 -6.29
CA GLY A 60 -3.54 21.89 -5.38
C GLY A 60 -3.58 20.37 -5.19
N MET A 61 -2.65 19.63 -5.77
CA MET A 61 -2.50 18.19 -5.60
C MET A 61 -1.40 17.88 -4.59
N ARG A 62 -1.63 16.88 -3.75
CA ARG A 62 -0.69 16.37 -2.77
C ARG A 62 -0.60 14.85 -2.88
N ARG A 63 0.56 14.36 -3.32
CA ARG A 63 0.81 12.95 -3.63
C ARG A 63 2.11 12.47 -3.02
N VAL A 64 2.21 11.18 -2.76
CA VAL A 64 3.47 10.53 -2.38
C VAL A 64 3.83 9.51 -3.44
N TYR A 65 4.92 9.74 -4.17
CA TYR A 65 5.39 8.83 -5.21
C TYR A 65 6.31 7.75 -4.63
N PHE A 66 6.18 6.54 -5.16
CA PHE A 66 7.04 5.40 -4.81
C PHE A 66 8.02 5.15 -5.97
N ASN A 67 9.31 5.22 -5.69
CA ASN A 67 10.36 4.92 -6.68
C ASN A 67 10.46 3.40 -6.92
N GLY A 68 11.10 3.03 -8.02
CA GLY A 68 11.24 1.62 -8.44
C GLY A 68 11.78 0.70 -7.36
N ASP A 69 12.73 1.14 -6.53
CA ASP A 69 13.31 0.29 -5.47
C ASP A 69 12.29 -0.04 -4.36
N ILE A 70 11.45 0.93 -3.99
CA ILE A 70 10.37 0.72 -3.00
C ILE A 70 9.32 -0.24 -3.57
N VAL A 71 8.99 -0.05 -4.85
CA VAL A 71 8.03 -0.90 -5.56
C VAL A 71 8.56 -2.33 -5.69
N ALA A 72 9.83 -2.50 -6.08
CA ALA A 72 10.50 -3.79 -6.19
C ALA A 72 10.52 -4.51 -4.84
N ALA A 73 10.91 -3.83 -3.77
CA ALA A 73 10.88 -4.39 -2.42
C ALA A 73 9.46 -4.80 -2.00
N ALA A 74 8.44 -3.98 -2.28
CA ALA A 74 7.06 -4.27 -1.91
C ALA A 74 6.51 -5.54 -2.58
N VAL A 75 6.90 -5.80 -3.83
CA VAL A 75 6.47 -7.00 -4.57
C VAL A 75 7.42 -8.19 -4.42
N GLY A 76 8.52 -8.03 -3.67
CA GLY A 76 9.56 -9.06 -3.53
C GLY A 76 10.33 -9.31 -4.82
N PHE A 77 10.49 -8.31 -5.68
CA PHE A 77 11.34 -8.42 -6.87
C PHE A 77 12.79 -8.11 -6.50
N GLU A 78 13.63 -9.13 -6.58
CA GLU A 78 15.07 -9.01 -6.32
C GLU A 78 15.84 -9.40 -7.57
N TYR A 79 16.94 -8.71 -7.84
CA TYR A 79 17.78 -8.99 -8.99
C TYR A 79 19.20 -8.48 -8.78
N ASP A 80 20.14 -9.07 -9.52
CA ASP A 80 21.51 -8.59 -9.68
C ASP A 80 21.81 -8.41 -11.16
N THR A 81 22.77 -7.53 -11.45
CA THR A 81 23.18 -7.24 -12.83
C THR A 81 24.67 -7.45 -13.03
N TYR A 82 25.05 -7.85 -14.23
CA TYR A 82 26.43 -7.69 -14.68
C TYR A 82 26.77 -6.19 -14.79
N LYS A 83 28.07 -5.87 -14.90
CA LYS A 83 28.54 -4.49 -15.12
C LYS A 83 27.94 -3.82 -16.37
N THR A 84 27.46 -4.63 -17.32
CA THR A 84 26.76 -4.16 -18.53
C THR A 84 25.31 -3.75 -18.28
N GLY A 85 24.77 -3.96 -17.07
CA GLY A 85 23.38 -3.71 -16.72
C GLY A 85 22.41 -4.85 -17.06
N ASN A 86 22.91 -5.91 -17.72
CA ASN A 86 22.13 -7.12 -18.00
C ASN A 86 21.84 -7.89 -16.71
N ILE A 87 20.61 -8.42 -16.59
CA ILE A 87 20.21 -9.28 -15.47
C ILE A 87 21.13 -10.51 -15.42
N LYS A 88 21.77 -10.71 -14.26
CA LYS A 88 22.58 -11.86 -13.93
C LYS A 88 21.74 -12.95 -13.26
N TRP A 89 20.88 -12.54 -12.33
CA TRP A 89 19.84 -13.38 -11.75
C TRP A 89 18.69 -12.49 -11.26
N ALA A 90 17.49 -13.06 -11.17
CA ALA A 90 16.35 -12.39 -10.56
C ALA A 90 15.35 -13.39 -9.98
N CYS A 91 14.59 -12.95 -8.98
CA CYS A 91 13.41 -13.64 -8.47
C CYS A 91 12.26 -12.66 -8.21
N LEU A 92 11.05 -13.21 -8.15
CA LEU A 92 9.85 -12.51 -7.71
C LEU A 92 9.20 -13.35 -6.60
N GLY A 93 9.34 -12.90 -5.36
CA GLY A 93 9.14 -13.74 -4.19
C GLY A 93 10.10 -14.93 -4.22
N ASP A 94 9.57 -16.12 -4.00
CA ASP A 94 10.38 -17.36 -3.97
C ASP A 94 10.66 -17.96 -5.37
N ALA A 95 10.12 -17.36 -6.43
CA ALA A 95 10.22 -17.90 -7.79
C ALA A 95 11.36 -17.23 -8.58
N SER A 96 12.31 -18.02 -9.07
CA SER A 96 13.34 -17.53 -10.00
C SER A 96 12.73 -17.16 -11.36
N LEU A 97 13.22 -16.07 -11.94
CA LEU A 97 12.78 -15.56 -13.24
C LEU A 97 13.87 -15.69 -14.29
N ALA A 98 13.47 -16.16 -15.49
CA ALA A 98 14.33 -16.09 -16.67
C ALA A 98 14.61 -14.63 -17.06
N ASN A 99 15.80 -14.36 -17.60
CA ASN A 99 16.29 -12.99 -17.85
C ASN A 99 15.34 -12.08 -18.64
N GLY A 100 14.66 -12.61 -19.67
CA GLY A 100 13.69 -11.82 -20.45
C GLY A 100 12.47 -11.40 -19.63
N ARG A 101 11.97 -12.30 -18.78
CA ARG A 101 10.85 -12.04 -17.86
C ARG A 101 11.26 -11.05 -16.75
N ALA A 102 12.44 -11.24 -16.19
CA ALA A 102 13.01 -10.33 -15.20
C ALA A 102 13.17 -8.90 -15.75
N ASN A 103 13.64 -8.76 -16.99
CA ASN A 103 13.72 -7.45 -17.64
C ASN A 103 12.34 -6.83 -17.84
N ALA A 104 11.31 -7.60 -18.24
CA ALA A 104 9.96 -7.08 -18.36
C ALA A 104 9.41 -6.55 -17.03
N VAL A 105 9.60 -7.30 -15.93
CA VAL A 105 9.22 -6.87 -14.57
C VAL A 105 9.98 -5.61 -14.17
N ARG A 106 11.31 -5.58 -14.36
CA ARG A 106 12.15 -4.42 -14.08
C ARG A 106 11.68 -3.19 -14.87
N THR A 107 11.45 -3.31 -16.17
CA THR A 107 10.96 -2.21 -17.00
C THR A 107 9.64 -1.69 -16.46
N MET A 108 8.66 -2.56 -16.22
CA MET A 108 7.35 -2.19 -15.67
C MET A 108 7.46 -1.40 -14.36
N ILE A 109 8.33 -1.84 -13.44
CA ILE A 109 8.54 -1.17 -12.14
C ILE A 109 9.19 0.20 -12.29
N TYR A 110 10.23 0.33 -13.11
CA TYR A 110 11.05 1.54 -13.17
C TYR A 110 10.53 2.59 -14.18
N THR A 111 9.69 2.21 -15.14
CA THR A 111 9.01 3.17 -16.05
C THR A 111 7.59 3.50 -15.60
N GLY A 112 6.99 2.63 -14.78
CA GLY A 112 5.68 2.84 -14.17
C GLY A 112 5.68 4.00 -13.17
N LYS A 113 4.49 4.55 -12.94
CA LYS A 113 4.22 5.57 -11.93
C LYS A 113 3.30 5.01 -10.87
N PHE A 114 3.74 5.08 -9.61
CA PHE A 114 3.00 4.60 -8.45
C PHE A 114 2.94 5.71 -7.41
N TRP A 115 1.75 6.04 -6.94
CA TRP A 115 1.60 7.13 -5.96
C TRP A 115 0.41 6.93 -5.04
N PHE A 116 0.53 7.42 -3.81
CA PHE A 116 -0.59 7.66 -2.92
C PHE A 116 -1.15 9.06 -3.16
N ASP A 117 -2.48 9.21 -3.21
CA ASP A 117 -3.17 10.49 -3.37
C ASP A 117 -3.93 10.84 -2.08
N THR A 118 -3.64 12.00 -1.49
CA THR A 118 -4.30 12.41 -0.23
C THR A 118 -5.76 12.80 -0.43
N ALA A 119 -6.20 13.06 -1.67
CA ALA A 119 -7.58 13.43 -1.94
C ALA A 119 -8.55 12.26 -1.70
N ASP A 120 -8.13 11.02 -2.00
CA ASP A 120 -8.96 9.83 -1.86
C ASP A 120 -8.39 8.77 -0.91
N ASN A 121 -7.19 9.00 -0.37
CA ASN A 121 -6.44 8.08 0.50
C ASN A 121 -6.20 6.71 -0.15
N LYS A 122 -5.96 6.67 -1.46
CA LYS A 122 -5.67 5.45 -2.21
C LYS A 122 -4.30 5.50 -2.88
N ILE A 123 -3.78 4.30 -3.13
CA ILE A 123 -2.60 4.09 -3.96
C ILE A 123 -3.07 3.84 -5.39
N HIS A 124 -2.48 4.55 -6.32
CA HIS A 124 -2.74 4.54 -7.75
C HIS A 124 -1.50 4.08 -8.52
N ALA A 125 -1.74 3.57 -9.71
CA ALA A 125 -0.70 3.07 -10.60
C ALA A 125 -1.01 3.50 -12.04
N ARG A 126 0.03 3.77 -12.81
CA ARG A 126 -0.03 4.01 -14.26
C ARG A 126 1.24 3.47 -14.91
N GLY A 127 1.08 2.66 -15.95
CA GLY A 127 2.19 2.09 -16.70
C GLY A 127 1.70 0.90 -17.51
N ASP A 128 2.64 0.12 -18.03
CA ASP A 128 2.34 -1.12 -18.72
C ASP A 128 2.27 -2.29 -17.73
N GLU A 129 1.56 -3.34 -18.11
CA GLU A 129 1.56 -4.61 -17.39
C GLU A 129 2.55 -5.58 -18.02
N CYS A 130 3.00 -6.56 -17.23
CA CYS A 130 3.77 -7.68 -17.76
C CYS A 130 3.15 -9.01 -17.31
N ARG A 131 3.55 -10.10 -17.97
CA ARG A 131 3.03 -11.44 -17.69
C ARG A 131 3.14 -11.84 -16.21
N ASP A 132 4.20 -11.41 -15.56
CA ASP A 132 4.58 -11.85 -14.21
C ASP A 132 4.11 -10.89 -13.11
N LEU A 133 3.70 -9.67 -13.46
CA LEU A 133 3.29 -8.65 -12.50
C LEU A 133 2.28 -7.68 -13.12
N SER A 134 1.12 -7.55 -12.46
CA SER A 134 0.05 -6.60 -12.82
C SER A 134 0.12 -5.34 -11.95
N LEU A 135 -0.42 -4.22 -12.44
CA LEU A 135 -0.48 -2.96 -11.68
C LEU A 135 -1.30 -3.13 -10.39
N ILE A 136 -2.37 -3.93 -10.45
CA ILE A 136 -3.23 -4.21 -9.29
C ILE A 136 -2.47 -4.96 -8.19
N SER A 137 -1.60 -5.91 -8.57
CA SER A 137 -0.76 -6.63 -7.61
C SER A 137 0.22 -5.68 -6.93
N VAL A 138 0.84 -4.75 -7.69
CA VAL A 138 1.72 -3.72 -7.13
C VAL A 138 0.98 -2.82 -6.14
N VAL A 139 -0.21 -2.33 -6.51
CA VAL A 139 -1.02 -1.47 -5.63
C VAL A 139 -1.38 -2.19 -4.33
N ARG A 140 -1.74 -3.48 -4.41
CA ARG A 140 -2.04 -4.30 -3.23
C ARG A 140 -0.82 -4.49 -2.34
N ALA A 141 0.34 -4.75 -2.93
CA ALA A 141 1.60 -4.92 -2.22
C ALA A 141 2.01 -3.63 -1.50
N LEU A 142 2.06 -2.50 -2.20
CA LEU A 142 2.37 -1.19 -1.61
C LEU A 142 1.39 -0.83 -0.50
N LYS A 143 0.09 -1.14 -0.68
CA LYS A 143 -0.92 -0.93 0.37
C LYS A 143 -0.64 -1.78 1.60
N ALA A 144 -0.30 -3.06 1.43
CA ALA A 144 0.02 -3.94 2.55
C ALA A 144 1.24 -3.44 3.33
N VAL A 145 2.30 -3.03 2.62
CA VAL A 145 3.52 -2.48 3.22
C VAL A 145 3.22 -1.17 3.96
N ALA A 146 2.46 -0.25 3.36
CA ALA A 146 2.08 1.00 4.02
C ALA A 146 1.22 0.75 5.27
N LEU A 147 0.28 -0.20 5.25
CA LEU A 147 -0.53 -0.51 6.44
C LEU A 147 0.25 -1.18 7.58
N ALA A 148 1.43 -1.73 7.28
CA ALA A 148 2.32 -2.36 8.25
C ALA A 148 3.36 -1.38 8.84
N ALA A 149 3.53 -0.20 8.24
CA ALA A 149 4.46 0.84 8.66
C ALA A 149 3.98 1.59 9.90
#